data_AF-A0A2B7ZWG8-F1
#
_entry.id   AF-A0A2B7ZWG8-F1
#
_cell.length_a   1.000
_cell.length_b   1.000
_cell.length_c   1.000
_cell.angle_alpha   90.00
_cell.angle_beta   90.00
_cell.angle_gamma   90.00
#
_symmetry.space_group_name_H-M   'P 1'
#
loop_
_entity.id
_entity.type
_entity.pdbx_description
1 polymer ?
#
loop_
_entity_poly.entity_id
_entity_poly.type
_entity_poly.pdbx_seq_one_letter_code
_entity_poly.pdbx_strand_id
1 'polypeptide(L)'
;MNRMCFLTVLLLLSLHTIAQTTLKERQAPGDVNGDKVFLIVADQPEFPGGLTALREYLKANVQYPSSARQNRIEGKVMTQFVVRRTGEVTDVKILRGLSDDCDREAVR
;
A
#
# COMPACT_ATOMS: atom_id res chain seq x y z
N MET A 1 52.71 -5.47 -10.84
CA MET A 1 52.14 -4.62 -9.77
C MET A 1 50.62 -4.38 -9.87
N ASN A 2 49.88 -5.04 -10.78
CA ASN A 2 48.45 -4.74 -11.04
C ASN A 2 47.46 -5.79 -10.49
N ARG A 3 47.93 -6.93 -9.96
CA ARG A 3 47.05 -8.00 -9.43
C ARG A 3 46.68 -7.83 -7.95
N MET A 4 47.46 -7.07 -7.19
CA MET A 4 47.14 -6.74 -5.78
C MET A 4 46.13 -5.58 -5.63
N CYS A 5 46.10 -4.61 -6.56
CA CYS A 5 45.13 -3.50 -6.52
C CYS A 5 43.69 -3.98 -6.81
N PHE A 6 43.51 -5.01 -7.64
CA PHE A 6 42.17 -5.54 -7.92
C PHE A 6 41.58 -6.27 -6.71
N LEU A 7 42.40 -6.95 -5.91
CA LEU A 7 41.95 -7.68 -4.73
C LEU A 7 41.55 -6.72 -3.58
N THR A 8 42.22 -5.57 -3.45
CA THR A 8 41.86 -4.54 -2.45
C THR A 8 40.59 -3.79 -2.83
N VAL A 9 40.37 -3.51 -4.12
CA VAL A 9 39.13 -2.88 -4.61
C VAL A 9 37.91 -3.81 -4.45
N LEU A 10 38.09 -5.12 -4.66
CA LEU A 10 37.01 -6.10 -4.50
C LEU A 10 36.61 -6.31 -3.04
N LEU A 11 37.58 -6.19 -2.12
CA LEU A 11 37.35 -6.26 -0.66
C LEU A 11 36.72 -4.97 -0.11
N LEU A 12 37.00 -3.80 -0.72
CA LEU A 12 36.33 -2.55 -0.38
C LEU A 12 34.90 -2.48 -0.93
N LEU A 13 34.63 -3.05 -2.10
CA LEU A 13 33.27 -3.13 -2.66
C LEU A 13 32.36 -4.04 -1.83
N SER A 14 32.86 -5.17 -1.33
CA SER A 14 32.05 -6.06 -0.48
C SER A 14 31.67 -5.43 0.86
N LEU A 15 32.52 -4.56 1.44
CA LEU A 15 32.16 -3.79 2.64
C LEU A 15 30.99 -2.81 2.40
N HIS A 16 30.92 -2.18 1.23
CA HIS A 16 29.81 -1.26 0.92
C HIS A 16 28.48 -2.00 0.74
N THR A 17 28.49 -3.23 0.24
CA THR A 17 27.28 -4.03 0.02
C THR A 17 26.65 -4.53 1.32
N ILE A 18 27.47 -4.79 2.36
CA ILE A 18 26.99 -5.25 3.67
C ILE A 18 26.30 -4.10 4.44
N ALA A 19 26.67 -2.84 4.20
CA ALA A 19 26.06 -1.70 4.90
C ALA A 19 24.60 -1.42 4.46
N GLN A 20 24.21 -1.80 3.24
CA GLN A 20 22.87 -1.53 2.71
C GLN A 20 21.84 -2.63 3.02
N THR A 21 22.25 -3.77 3.60
CA THR A 21 21.32 -4.87 3.94
C THR A 21 20.74 -4.78 5.35
N THR A 22 21.21 -3.84 6.19
CA THR A 22 20.62 -3.58 7.51
C THR A 22 19.52 -2.53 7.43
N LEU A 23 18.28 -3.01 7.63
CA LEU A 23 17.06 -2.28 7.96
C LEU A 23 16.51 -1.34 6.87
N LYS A 24 15.92 -1.95 5.83
CA LYS A 24 14.62 -1.43 5.37
C LYS A 24 13.68 -1.57 6.57
N GLU A 25 13.63 -0.54 7.41
CA GLU A 25 12.71 -0.45 8.53
C GLU A 25 11.34 -0.95 8.04
N ARG A 26 10.81 -1.97 8.71
CA ARG A 26 9.36 -2.17 8.72
C ARG A 26 8.82 -0.86 9.27
N GLN A 27 8.37 0.02 8.39
CA GLN A 27 7.81 1.31 8.76
C GLN A 27 6.83 1.07 9.91
N ALA A 28 7.19 1.57 11.10
CA ALA A 28 6.24 1.77 12.17
C ALA A 28 5.09 2.62 11.62
N PRO A 29 3.85 2.44 12.10
CA PRO A 29 2.71 3.17 11.56
C PRO A 29 3.03 4.65 11.48
N GLY A 30 3.04 5.15 10.24
CA GLY A 30 3.44 6.51 9.93
C GLY A 30 2.56 7.49 10.69
N ASP A 31 3.18 8.55 11.19
CA ASP A 31 2.48 9.75 11.60
C ASP A 31 1.78 10.32 10.35
N VAL A 32 0.47 10.14 10.27
CA VAL A 32 -0.34 10.75 9.22
C VAL A 32 -0.89 12.04 9.82
N ASN A 33 -0.21 13.15 9.56
CA ASN A 33 -0.68 14.50 9.92
C ASN A 33 -0.77 14.75 11.44
N GLY A 34 0.17 14.25 12.23
CA GLY A 34 0.23 14.40 13.70
C GLY A 34 -0.62 13.40 14.48
N ASP A 35 -1.39 12.54 13.79
CA ASP A 35 -2.24 11.51 14.40
C ASP A 35 -1.54 10.15 14.41
N LYS A 36 -1.48 9.50 15.58
CA LYS A 36 -0.95 8.13 15.72
C LYS A 36 -1.93 7.12 15.10
N VAL A 37 -1.50 6.45 14.04
CA VAL A 37 -2.26 5.35 13.43
C VAL A 37 -2.03 4.06 14.21
N PHE A 38 -3.10 3.41 14.65
CA PHE A 38 -3.03 2.12 15.33
C PHE A 38 -3.34 0.99 14.35
N LEU A 39 -2.42 0.04 14.20
CA LEU A 39 -2.62 -1.14 13.32
C LEU A 39 -3.35 -2.29 14.02
N ILE A 40 -3.25 -2.35 15.36
CA ILE A 40 -3.86 -3.39 16.18
C ILE A 40 -4.55 -2.69 17.35
N VAL A 41 -5.87 -2.87 17.43
CA VAL A 41 -6.75 -2.28 18.45
C VAL A 41 -7.72 -3.36 18.94
N ALA A 42 -8.22 -3.22 20.17
CA ALA A 42 -9.21 -4.14 20.73
C ALA A 42 -10.53 -4.10 19.95
N ASP A 43 -10.99 -2.90 19.60
CA ASP A 43 -12.18 -2.65 18.80
C ASP A 43 -11.77 -2.21 17.39
N GLN A 44 -12.02 -3.07 16.41
CA GLN A 44 -11.75 -2.75 15.00
C GLN A 44 -12.83 -1.80 14.45
N PRO A 45 -12.47 -0.88 13.54
CA PRO A 45 -13.46 -0.06 12.87
C PRO A 45 -14.37 -0.93 12.01
N GLU A 46 -15.68 -0.81 12.22
CA GLU A 46 -16.70 -1.51 11.43
C GLU A 46 -17.56 -0.50 10.67
N PHE A 47 -17.96 -0.86 9.45
CA PHE A 47 -18.91 -0.07 8.67
C PHE A 47 -20.27 -0.08 9.35
N PRO A 48 -21.02 1.04 9.40
CA PRO A 48 -22.36 1.06 9.98
C PRO A 48 -23.27 0.05 9.24
N GLY A 49 -23.83 -0.92 9.97
CA GLY A 49 -24.60 -2.03 9.39
C GLY A 49 -23.75 -3.25 8.97
N GLY A 50 -22.46 -3.25 9.33
CA GLY A 50 -21.53 -4.35 9.17
C GLY A 50 -21.16 -4.65 7.72
N LEU A 51 -20.64 -5.86 7.51
CA LEU A 51 -20.09 -6.28 6.22
C LEU A 51 -21.14 -6.35 5.10
N THR A 52 -22.42 -6.57 5.43
CA THR A 52 -23.49 -6.63 4.44
C THR A 52 -23.80 -5.24 3.88
N ALA A 53 -23.95 -4.24 4.76
CA ALA A 53 -24.15 -2.85 4.35
C ALA A 53 -22.95 -2.33 3.53
N LEU A 54 -21.72 -2.71 3.92
CA LEU A 54 -20.53 -2.38 3.14
C LEU A 54 -20.59 -2.96 1.72
N ARG A 55 -20.99 -4.24 1.57
CA ARG A 55 -21.12 -4.87 0.25
C ARG A 55 -22.17 -4.18 -0.62
N GLU A 56 -23.29 -3.77 -0.05
CA GLU A 56 -24.34 -3.03 -0.75
C GLU A 56 -23.87 -1.63 -1.15
N TYR A 57 -23.21 -0.93 -0.22
CA TYR A 57 -22.59 0.37 -0.49
C TYR A 57 -21.60 0.28 -1.66
N LEU A 58 -20.72 -0.72 -1.66
CA LEU A 58 -19.75 -0.91 -2.75
C LEU A 58 -20.45 -1.22 -4.08
N LYS A 59 -21.48 -2.07 -4.10
CA LYS A 59 -22.24 -2.36 -5.31
C LYS A 59 -22.94 -1.13 -5.89
N ALA A 60 -23.43 -0.23 -5.04
CA ALA A 60 -24.15 0.97 -5.46
C ALA A 60 -23.18 2.08 -5.90
N ASN A 61 -22.01 2.18 -5.28
CA ASN A 61 -21.09 3.30 -5.50
C ASN A 61 -19.94 2.98 -6.45
N VAL A 62 -19.43 1.75 -6.51
CA VAL A 62 -18.28 1.39 -7.36
C VAL A 62 -18.75 1.18 -8.80
N GLN A 63 -18.25 2.01 -9.73
CA GLN A 63 -18.59 1.91 -11.14
C GLN A 63 -17.45 1.26 -11.94
N TYR A 64 -17.70 0.06 -12.48
CA TYR A 64 -16.71 -0.63 -13.27
C TYR A 64 -16.45 0.10 -14.62
N PRO A 65 -15.23 0.64 -14.87
CA PRO A 65 -14.93 1.48 -16.02
C PRO A 65 -15.23 0.82 -17.36
N SER A 66 -15.70 1.60 -18.34
CA SER A 66 -16.03 1.11 -19.69
C SER A 66 -14.81 0.58 -20.44
N SER A 67 -13.66 1.24 -20.29
CA SER A 67 -12.37 0.83 -20.86
C SER A 67 -11.92 -0.54 -20.35
N ALA A 68 -11.99 -0.77 -19.04
CA ALA A 68 -11.68 -2.05 -18.42
C ALA A 68 -12.62 -3.16 -18.93
N ARG A 69 -13.90 -2.83 -19.16
CA ARG A 69 -14.91 -3.77 -19.66
C ARG A 69 -14.65 -4.17 -21.10
N GLN A 70 -14.30 -3.21 -21.95
CA GLN A 70 -14.01 -3.45 -23.36
C GLN A 70 -12.74 -4.30 -23.54
N ASN A 71 -11.74 -4.05 -22.68
CA ASN A 71 -10.48 -4.78 -22.66
C ASN A 71 -10.52 -6.08 -21.85
N ARG A 72 -11.68 -6.45 -21.26
CA ARG A 72 -11.88 -7.65 -20.43
C ARG A 72 -10.86 -7.77 -19.29
N ILE A 73 -10.57 -6.66 -18.61
CA ILE A 73 -9.56 -6.59 -17.55
C ILE A 73 -10.16 -7.05 -16.22
N GLU A 74 -9.80 -8.24 -15.76
CA GLU A 74 -10.33 -8.80 -14.51
C GLU A 74 -9.23 -8.95 -13.46
N GLY A 75 -9.58 -8.76 -12.19
CA GLY A 75 -8.63 -8.89 -11.09
C GLY A 75 -9.11 -8.23 -9.81
N LYS A 76 -8.17 -8.01 -8.89
CA LYS A 76 -8.42 -7.40 -7.58
C LYS A 76 -7.51 -6.19 -7.40
N VAL A 77 -8.09 -5.05 -7.06
CA VAL A 77 -7.36 -3.87 -6.61
C VAL A 77 -7.30 -3.94 -5.08
N MET A 78 -6.08 -3.89 -4.52
CA MET A 78 -5.88 -3.87 -3.07
C MET A 78 -5.54 -2.45 -2.63
N THR A 79 -6.43 -1.85 -1.84
CA THR A 79 -6.24 -0.52 -1.26
C THR A 79 -6.01 -0.62 0.24
N GLN A 80 -5.22 0.30 0.76
CA GLN A 80 -5.00 0.56 2.18
C GLN A 80 -5.49 1.97 2.48
N PHE A 81 -6.20 2.15 3.58
CA PHE A 81 -6.66 3.45 4.01
C PHE A 81 -6.72 3.51 5.54
N VAL A 82 -6.75 4.72 6.08
CA VAL A 82 -6.82 5.00 7.52
C VAL A 82 -8.20 5.56 7.85
N VAL A 83 -8.88 4.92 8.80
CA VAL A 83 -10.17 5.41 9.33
C VAL A 83 -9.90 6.29 10.54
N ARG A 84 -10.32 7.56 10.49
CA ARG A 84 -10.25 8.49 11.62
C ARG A 84 -11.32 8.17 12.66
N ARG A 85 -11.16 8.71 13.87
CA ARG A 85 -12.14 8.59 14.96
C ARG A 85 -13.53 9.14 14.60
N THR A 86 -13.59 10.07 13.65
CA THR A 86 -14.84 10.63 13.11
C THR A 86 -15.56 9.68 12.15
N GLY A 87 -14.92 8.58 11.74
CA GLY A 87 -15.41 7.67 10.70
C GLY A 87 -14.98 8.06 9.28
N GLU A 88 -14.26 9.17 9.12
CA GLU A 88 -13.74 9.61 7.82
C GLU A 88 -12.57 8.73 7.37
N VAL A 89 -12.53 8.42 6.07
CA VAL A 89 -11.44 7.68 5.43
C VAL A 89 -10.39 8.65 4.92
N THR A 90 -9.12 8.40 5.25
CA THR A 90 -7.97 9.24 4.86
C THR A 90 -6.78 8.37 4.43
N ASP A 91 -5.79 8.97 3.77
CA ASP A 91 -4.55 8.31 3.32
C ASP A 91 -4.80 7.03 2.50
N VAL A 92 -5.67 7.14 1.48
CA VAL A 92 -5.96 6.03 0.57
C VAL A 92 -4.76 5.77 -0.32
N LYS A 93 -4.20 4.57 -0.23
CA LYS A 93 -3.04 4.09 -0.98
C LYS A 93 -3.38 2.79 -1.71
N ILE A 94 -2.95 2.68 -2.95
CA ILE A 94 -3.07 1.43 -3.71
C ILE A 94 -1.82 0.58 -3.41
N LEU A 95 -2.03 -0.57 -2.77
CA LEU A 95 -0.96 -1.55 -2.52
C LEU A 95 -0.71 -2.42 -3.76
N ARG A 96 -1.78 -2.77 -4.47
CA ARG A 96 -1.73 -3.56 -5.70
C ARG A 96 -2.80 -3.07 -6.65
N GLY A 97 -2.34 -2.42 -7.72
CA GLY A 97 -3.19 -1.98 -8.81
C GLY A 97 -3.52 -3.10 -9.79
N LEU A 98 -4.57 -2.88 -10.59
CA LEU A 98 -4.96 -3.75 -11.70
C LEU A 98 -4.77 -3.04 -13.04
N SER A 99 -5.32 -1.84 -13.17
CA SER A 99 -5.21 -0.97 -14.34
C SER A 99 -5.49 0.46 -13.91
N ASP A 100 -4.93 1.45 -14.60
CA ASP A 100 -5.07 2.86 -14.22
C ASP A 100 -6.54 3.28 -14.06
N ASP A 101 -7.42 2.79 -14.92
CA ASP A 101 -8.86 3.10 -14.85
C ASP A 101 -9.53 2.48 -13.60
N CYS A 102 -9.22 1.23 -13.28
CA CYS A 102 -9.75 0.56 -12.08
C CYS A 102 -9.16 1.15 -10.79
N ASP A 103 -7.90 1.53 -10.84
CA ASP A 103 -7.15 2.09 -9.71
C ASP A 103 -7.69 3.48 -9.36
N ARG A 104 -7.99 4.32 -10.36
CA ARG A 104 -8.64 5.62 -10.14
C ARG A 104 -10.04 5.50 -9.55
N GLU A 105 -10.85 4.54 -10.02
CA GLU A 105 -12.17 4.32 -9.39
C GLU A 105 -12.04 3.81 -7.95
N ALA A 106 -11.01 3.01 -7.65
CA ALA A 106 -10.80 2.48 -6.31
C ALA A 106 -10.36 3.54 -5.27
N VAL A 107 -9.83 4.69 -5.72
CA VAL A 107 -9.38 5.80 -4.85
C VAL A 107 -10.48 6.85 -4.63
N ARG A 108 -11.57 6.79 -5.40
CA ARG A 108 -12.67 7.75 -5.36
C ARG A 108 -13.53 7.63 -4.11
#